data_AF-A0A429N309-F1
#
_entry.id   AF-A0A429N309-F1
#
_cell.length_a   1.000
_cell.length_b   1.000
_cell.length_c   1.000
_cell.angle_alpha   90.00
_cell.angle_beta   90.00
_cell.angle_gamma   90.00
#
_symmetry.space_group_name_H-M   'P 1'
#
loop_
_entity.id
_entity.type
_entity.pdbx_description
1 polymer ?
#
loop_
_entity_poly.entity_id
_entity_poly.type
_entity_poly.pdbx_seq_one_letter_code
_entity_poly.pdbx_strand_id
1 'polypeptide(L)'
;MANSGAVWCVAAFAAGALVARHAGLPAATVAGLCAESGLVVGYYGYAEVARGGMGSVLAPLVWLGMACVAGPLFGVAGSWWRCSSTPRRRIIGLAALAGVFGMEGIHYAFILHYAPQAWACLAVAVAVPLLMGHTLRQRAWSLLAAVVFSLLAYLVFIQLILTTVLG
;
A
#
# COMPACT_ATOMS: atom_id res chain seq x y z
N MET A 1 -3.91 8.89 10.13
CA MET A 1 -4.29 8.00 9.02
C MET A 1 -4.29 8.70 7.66
N ALA A 2 -4.77 9.94 7.50
CA ALA A 2 -4.85 10.58 6.17
C ALA A 2 -3.51 10.68 5.42
N ASN A 3 -2.38 10.81 6.14
CA ASN A 3 -1.02 10.84 5.59
C ASN A 3 -0.29 9.48 5.73
N SER A 4 -1.00 8.37 5.54
CA SER A 4 -0.43 7.02 5.50
C SER A 4 -0.31 6.58 4.05
N GLY A 5 0.89 6.14 3.65
CA GLY A 5 1.13 5.59 2.32
C GLY A 5 0.36 4.28 2.14
N ALA A 6 0.26 3.45 3.18
CA ALA A 6 -0.52 2.22 3.15
C ALA A 6 -2.00 2.47 2.83
N VAL A 7 -2.60 3.55 3.38
CA VAL A 7 -3.98 3.93 3.07
C VAL A 7 -4.13 4.32 1.60
N TRP A 8 -3.16 5.00 1.01
CA TRP A 8 -3.21 5.40 -0.41
C TRP A 8 -3.08 4.18 -1.33
N CYS A 9 -2.24 3.21 -0.95
CA CYS A 9 -2.09 1.93 -1.64
C CYS A 9 -3.41 1.14 -1.72
N VAL A 10 -4.35 1.33 -0.78
CA VAL A 10 -5.68 0.71 -0.84
C VAL A 10 -6.44 1.15 -2.09
N ALA A 11 -6.36 2.42 -2.49
CA ALA A 11 -7.05 2.91 -3.67
C ALA A 11 -6.47 2.31 -4.95
N ALA A 12 -5.14 2.21 -5.05
CA ALA A 12 -4.47 1.53 -6.15
C ALA A 12 -4.87 0.05 -6.24
N PHE A 13 -4.88 -0.64 -5.10
CA PHE A 13 -5.33 -2.03 -5.00
C PHE A 13 -6.79 -2.19 -5.44
N ALA A 14 -7.69 -1.31 -4.97
CA ALA A 14 -9.10 -1.33 -5.34
C ALA A 14 -9.29 -1.07 -6.84
N ALA A 15 -8.60 -0.08 -7.40
CA ALA A 15 -8.65 0.23 -8.83
C ALA A 15 -8.23 -0.97 -9.68
N GLY A 16 -7.12 -1.62 -9.32
CA GLY A 16 -6.66 -2.84 -9.96
C GLY A 16 -7.66 -4.00 -9.86
N ALA A 17 -8.27 -4.19 -8.68
CA ALA A 17 -9.29 -5.21 -8.46
C ALA A 17 -10.58 -4.95 -9.26
N LEU A 18 -10.97 -3.69 -9.47
CA LEU A 18 -12.15 -3.31 -10.24
C LEU A 18 -11.98 -3.60 -11.73
N VAL A 19 -10.81 -3.31 -12.30
CA VAL A 19 -10.55 -3.56 -13.72
C VAL A 19 -10.23 -5.03 -14.03
N ALA A 20 -9.86 -5.82 -13.02
CA ALA A 20 -9.42 -7.21 -13.16
C ALA A 20 -10.39 -8.15 -13.89
N ARG A 21 -11.69 -7.83 -13.94
CA ARG A 21 -12.71 -8.63 -14.62
C ARG A 21 -12.81 -8.34 -16.11
N HIS A 22 -12.38 -7.15 -16.53
CA HIS A 22 -12.63 -6.62 -17.87
C HIS A 22 -11.35 -6.35 -18.66
N ALA A 23 -10.19 -6.36 -17.99
CA ALA A 23 -8.91 -6.03 -18.61
C ALA A 23 -7.73 -6.82 -18.01
N GLY A 24 -6.64 -6.88 -18.77
CA GLY A 24 -5.41 -7.57 -18.39
C GLY A 24 -4.54 -6.81 -17.39
N LEU A 25 -3.39 -7.39 -17.04
CA LEU A 25 -2.43 -6.81 -16.09
C LEU A 25 -1.97 -5.38 -16.44
N PRO A 26 -1.71 -5.01 -17.71
CA PRO A 26 -1.33 -3.63 -18.04
C PRO A 26 -2.38 -2.59 -17.63
N ALA A 27 -3.66 -2.93 -17.78
CA ALA A 27 -4.75 -2.04 -17.35
C ALA A 27 -4.82 -1.92 -15.82
N ALA A 28 -4.55 -3.00 -15.08
CA ALA A 28 -4.48 -2.95 -13.62
C ALA A 28 -3.29 -2.10 -13.13
N THR A 29 -2.14 -2.19 -13.80
CA THR A 29 -0.97 -1.32 -13.56
C THR A 29 -1.32 0.15 -13.76
N VAL A 30 -1.92 0.49 -14.90
CA VAL A 30 -2.32 1.87 -15.22
C VAL A 30 -3.40 2.37 -14.28
N ALA A 31 -4.40 1.55 -13.96
CA ALA A 31 -5.45 1.92 -13.02
C ALA A 31 -4.89 2.23 -11.62
N GLY A 32 -3.95 1.40 -11.14
CA GLY A 32 -3.27 1.64 -9.88
C GLY A 32 -2.43 2.92 -9.89
N LEU A 33 -1.65 3.15 -10.96
CA LEU A 33 -0.89 4.38 -11.17
C LEU A 33 -1.79 5.63 -11.16
N CYS A 34 -2.88 5.62 -11.93
CA CYS A 34 -3.80 6.74 -12.00
C CYS A 34 -4.49 6.99 -10.66
N ALA A 35 -4.88 5.94 -9.93
CA ALA A 35 -5.51 6.07 -8.63
C ALA A 35 -4.59 6.71 -7.60
N GLU A 36 -3.34 6.23 -7.51
CA GLU A 36 -2.41 6.72 -6.49
C GLU A 36 -1.87 8.11 -6.82
N SER A 37 -1.47 8.35 -8.07
CA SER A 37 -1.07 9.68 -8.53
C SER A 37 -2.21 10.68 -8.42
N GLY A 38 -3.44 10.26 -8.72
CA GLY A 38 -4.65 11.08 -8.56
C GLY A 38 -4.90 11.46 -7.09
N LEU A 39 -4.67 10.55 -6.15
CA LEU A 39 -4.75 10.85 -4.72
C LEU A 39 -3.67 11.86 -4.29
N VAL A 40 -2.43 11.70 -4.76
CA VAL A 40 -1.34 12.64 -4.43
C VAL A 40 -1.69 14.04 -4.95
N VAL A 41 -2.02 14.15 -6.23
CA VAL A 41 -2.38 15.42 -6.87
C VAL A 41 -3.61 16.03 -6.22
N GLY A 42 -4.63 15.22 -5.92
CA GLY A 42 -5.86 15.67 -5.27
C GLY A 42 -5.62 16.18 -3.85
N TYR A 43 -4.85 15.45 -3.04
CA TYR A 43 -4.53 15.83 -1.67
C TYR A 43 -3.71 17.12 -1.62
N TYR A 44 -2.63 17.22 -2.39
CA TYR A 44 -1.77 18.39 -2.40
C TYR A 44 -2.41 19.59 -3.10
N GLY A 45 -3.22 19.36 -4.15
CA GLY A 45 -4.04 20.42 -4.76
C GLY A 45 -5.08 20.97 -3.79
N TYR A 46 -5.75 20.10 -3.03
CA TYR A 46 -6.64 20.54 -1.95
C TYR A 46 -5.88 21.28 -0.84
N ALA A 47 -4.71 20.81 -0.44
CA ALA A 47 -3.88 21.49 0.56
C ALA A 47 -3.49 22.90 0.11
N GLU A 48 -3.09 23.06 -1.15
CA GLU A 48 -2.73 24.35 -1.74
C GLU A 48 -3.91 25.32 -1.74
N VAL A 49 -5.06 24.90 -2.26
CA VAL A 49 -6.21 25.80 -2.48
C VAL A 49 -7.02 26.02 -1.20
N ALA A 50 -7.17 25.02 -0.35
CA ALA A 50 -8.14 25.02 0.75
C ALA A 50 -7.53 24.96 2.15
N ARG A 51 -6.22 24.69 2.30
CA ARG A 51 -5.54 24.64 3.61
C ARG A 51 -4.44 25.69 3.79
N GLY A 52 -4.41 26.70 2.92
CA GLY A 52 -3.46 27.82 3.02
C GLY A 52 -2.06 27.50 2.50
N GLY A 53 -1.96 26.52 1.58
CA GLY A 53 -0.70 26.16 0.91
C GLY A 53 -0.25 24.73 1.22
N MET A 54 0.36 24.07 0.24
CA MET A 54 1.01 22.77 0.41
C MET A 54 2.38 22.86 1.12
N GLY A 55 2.83 24.08 1.43
CA GLY A 55 4.13 24.37 1.99
C GLY A 55 5.23 24.30 0.92
N SER A 56 5.79 23.11 0.69
CA SER A 56 6.88 22.88 -0.26
C SER A 56 6.46 21.93 -1.37
N VAL A 57 6.85 22.23 -2.62
CA VAL A 57 6.61 21.38 -3.80
C VAL A 57 7.40 20.06 -3.73
N LEU A 58 8.50 20.01 -2.98
CA LEU A 58 9.32 18.82 -2.86
C LEU A 58 8.53 17.61 -2.30
N ALA A 59 7.69 17.85 -1.29
CA ALA A 59 6.89 16.79 -0.69
C ALA A 59 5.92 16.15 -1.70
N PRO A 60 5.05 16.90 -2.42
CA PRO A 60 4.24 16.35 -3.50
C PRO A 60 5.04 15.59 -4.55
N LEU A 61 6.21 16.08 -4.96
CA LEU A 61 7.04 15.40 -5.97
C LEU A 61 7.58 14.06 -5.47
N VAL A 62 8.05 14.00 -4.22
CA VAL A 62 8.50 12.73 -3.60
C VAL A 62 7.33 11.75 -3.51
N TRP A 63 6.16 12.20 -3.04
CA TRP A 63 4.97 11.36 -2.95
C TRP A 63 4.47 10.90 -4.31
N LEU A 64 4.55 11.75 -5.34
CA LEU A 64 4.19 11.38 -6.70
C LEU A 64 5.17 10.35 -7.28
N GLY A 65 6.47 10.51 -7.01
CA GLY A 65 7.49 9.52 -7.35
C GLY A 65 7.21 8.16 -6.70
N MET A 66 6.84 8.15 -5.42
CA MET A 66 6.44 6.92 -4.72
C MET A 66 5.16 6.32 -5.29
N ALA A 67 4.17 7.14 -5.64
CA ALA A 67 2.92 6.70 -6.27
C ALA A 67 3.15 6.04 -7.63
N CYS A 68 4.16 6.49 -8.39
CA CYS A 68 4.57 5.85 -9.64
C CYS A 68 5.13 4.43 -9.46
N VAL A 69 5.57 4.07 -8.26
CA VAL A 69 6.06 2.72 -7.92
C VAL A 69 4.96 1.90 -7.24
N ALA A 70 4.37 2.45 -6.19
CA ALA A 70 3.35 1.79 -5.39
C ALA A 70 2.06 1.54 -6.21
N GLY A 71 1.62 2.51 -7.01
CA GLY A 71 0.36 2.44 -7.77
C GLY A 71 0.31 1.21 -8.67
N PRO A 72 1.28 1.04 -9.59
CA PRO A 72 1.43 -0.18 -10.39
C PRO A 72 1.45 -1.47 -9.57
N LEU A 73 2.26 -1.51 -8.50
CA LEU A 73 2.45 -2.70 -7.67
C LEU A 73 1.15 -3.13 -7.00
N PHE A 74 0.45 -2.18 -6.35
CA PHE A 74 -0.81 -2.46 -5.67
C PHE A 74 -1.95 -2.69 -6.65
N GLY A 75 -1.96 -2.02 -7.81
CA GLY A 75 -2.89 -2.32 -8.90
C GLY A 75 -2.80 -3.77 -9.37
N VAL A 76 -1.58 -4.27 -9.61
CA VAL A 76 -1.36 -5.68 -9.95
C VAL A 76 -1.78 -6.60 -8.80
N ALA A 77 -1.43 -6.26 -7.55
CA ALA A 77 -1.82 -7.04 -6.37
C ALA A 77 -3.34 -7.19 -6.24
N GLY A 78 -4.09 -6.10 -6.48
CA GLY A 78 -5.55 -6.09 -6.50
C GLY A 78 -6.14 -6.98 -7.58
N SER A 79 -5.57 -6.91 -8.79
CA SER A 79 -5.99 -7.76 -9.90
C SER A 79 -5.73 -9.25 -9.65
N TRP A 80 -4.56 -9.57 -9.10
CA TRP A 80 -4.21 -10.94 -8.70
C TRP A 80 -5.13 -11.49 -7.63
N TRP A 81 -5.45 -10.71 -6.60
CA TRP A 81 -6.41 -11.13 -5.59
C TRP A 81 -7.79 -11.43 -6.17
N ARG A 82 -8.30 -10.54 -7.04
CA ARG A 82 -9.69 -10.62 -7.54
C ARG A 82 -9.93 -11.78 -8.52
N CYS A 83 -9.07 -11.91 -9.53
CA CYS A 83 -9.36 -12.74 -10.70
C CYS A 83 -8.34 -13.85 -10.98
N SER A 84 -7.25 -13.96 -10.22
CA SER A 84 -6.25 -14.99 -10.54
C SER A 84 -6.81 -16.40 -10.32
N SER A 85 -6.54 -17.29 -11.28
CA SER A 85 -6.78 -18.74 -11.15
C SER A 85 -5.75 -19.41 -10.23
N THR A 86 -4.61 -18.76 -9.98
CA THR A 86 -3.51 -19.32 -9.18
C THR A 86 -3.63 -18.90 -7.71
N PRO A 87 -3.76 -19.84 -6.76
CA PRO A 87 -3.85 -19.51 -5.34
C PRO A 87 -2.67 -18.68 -4.81
N ARG A 88 -1.45 -18.94 -5.33
CA ARG A 88 -0.25 -18.19 -4.95
C ARG A 88 -0.36 -16.70 -5.26
N ARG A 89 -0.88 -16.33 -6.43
CA ARG A 89 -1.04 -14.91 -6.83
C ARG A 89 -2.06 -14.21 -5.95
N ARG A 90 -3.16 -14.88 -5.57
CA ARG A 90 -4.12 -14.34 -4.60
C ARG A 90 -3.49 -14.11 -3.23
N ILE A 91 -2.70 -15.08 -2.77
CA ILE A 91 -1.98 -14.98 -1.49
C ILE A 91 -1.01 -13.79 -1.51
N ILE A 92 -0.20 -13.67 -2.57
CA ILE A 92 0.76 -12.57 -2.74
C ILE A 92 0.04 -11.22 -2.82
N GLY A 93 -1.07 -11.13 -3.55
CA GLY A 93 -1.85 -9.89 -3.65
C GLY A 93 -2.36 -9.41 -2.27
N LEU A 94 -2.93 -10.31 -1.47
CA LEU A 94 -3.35 -10.00 -0.11
C LEU A 94 -2.17 -9.68 0.81
N ALA A 95 -1.08 -10.44 0.70
CA ALA A 95 0.12 -10.24 1.50
C ALA A 95 0.82 -8.91 1.18
N ALA A 96 0.77 -8.43 -0.06
CA ALA A 96 1.26 -7.10 -0.45
C ALA A 96 0.53 -6.00 0.31
N LEU A 97 -0.81 -6.00 0.25
CA LEU A 97 -1.62 -4.98 0.93
C LEU A 97 -1.50 -5.08 2.45
N ALA A 98 -1.64 -6.27 3.01
CA ALA A 98 -1.48 -6.48 4.46
C ALA A 98 -0.05 -6.15 4.92
N GLY A 99 0.94 -6.50 4.11
CA GLY A 99 2.35 -6.31 4.37
C GLY A 99 2.73 -4.84 4.54
N VAL A 100 2.24 -3.96 3.66
CA VAL A 100 2.51 -2.51 3.76
C VAL A 100 1.89 -1.89 5.01
N PHE A 101 0.70 -2.33 5.43
CA PHE A 101 0.12 -1.93 6.71
C PHE A 101 0.96 -2.43 7.88
N GLY A 102 1.43 -3.68 7.86
CA GLY A 102 2.30 -4.18 8.92
C GLY A 102 3.64 -3.44 8.98
N MET A 103 4.23 -3.06 7.84
CA MET A 103 5.43 -2.22 7.80
C MET A 103 5.20 -0.86 8.45
N GLU A 104 4.12 -0.16 8.09
CA GLU A 104 3.76 1.10 8.76
C GLU A 104 3.47 0.90 10.25
N GLY A 105 2.83 -0.21 10.63
CA GLY A 105 2.59 -0.56 12.02
C GLY A 105 3.87 -0.68 12.83
N ILE A 106 4.89 -1.35 12.28
CA ILE A 106 6.24 -1.45 12.88
C ILE A 106 6.85 -0.05 12.98
N HIS A 107 6.82 0.75 11.92
CA HIS A 107 7.37 2.11 11.94
C HIS A 107 6.68 3.01 12.99
N TYR A 108 5.35 2.97 13.07
CA TYR A 108 4.59 3.70 14.07
C TYR A 108 4.86 3.23 15.49
N ALA A 109 5.03 1.93 15.71
CA ALA A 109 5.29 1.39 17.05
C ALA A 109 6.69 1.77 17.57
N PHE A 110 7.72 1.60 16.73
CA PHE A 110 9.11 1.61 17.20
C PHE A 110 9.89 2.88 16.87
N ILE A 111 9.49 3.63 15.85
CA ILE A 111 10.21 4.85 15.42
C ILE A 111 9.43 6.10 15.83
N LEU A 112 8.15 6.15 15.48
CA LEU A 112 7.31 7.33 15.75
C LEU A 112 6.59 7.28 17.10
N HIS A 113 6.55 6.12 17.75
CA HIS A 113 5.85 5.88 19.01
C HIS A 113 4.36 6.30 19.01
N TYR A 114 3.70 6.14 17.86
CA TYR A 114 2.29 6.44 17.64
C TYR A 114 1.42 5.21 17.85
N ALA A 115 1.17 4.88 19.12
CA ALA A 115 0.48 3.64 19.51
C ALA A 115 -0.91 3.46 18.84
N PRO A 116 -1.82 4.46 18.78
CA PRO A 116 -3.12 4.27 18.13
C PRO A 116 -3.00 3.90 16.64
N GLN A 117 -2.07 4.54 15.92
CA GLN A 117 -1.82 4.29 14.51
C GLN A 117 -1.17 2.93 14.30
N ALA A 118 -0.24 2.52 15.17
CA ALA A 118 0.35 1.19 15.15
C ALA A 118 -0.71 0.10 15.31
N TRP A 119 -1.60 0.24 16.29
CA TRP A 119 -2.72 -0.71 16.50
C TRP A 119 -3.68 -0.73 15.32
N ALA A 120 -4.01 0.43 14.74
CA ALA A 120 -4.89 0.49 13.58
C ALA A 120 -4.26 -0.19 12.36
N CYS A 121 -2.98 0.06 12.09
CA CYS A 121 -2.25 -0.61 11.00
C CYS A 121 -2.15 -2.12 11.22
N LEU A 122 -1.86 -2.57 12.44
CA LEU A 122 -1.83 -3.99 12.78
C LEU A 122 -3.22 -4.64 12.58
N ALA A 123 -4.28 -3.97 13.02
CA ALA A 123 -5.65 -4.46 12.82
C ALA A 123 -5.97 -4.64 11.33
N VAL A 124 -5.58 -3.69 10.48
CA VAL A 124 -5.79 -3.80 9.02
C VAL A 124 -4.91 -4.91 8.42
N ALA A 125 -3.64 -5.01 8.82
CA ALA A 125 -2.73 -6.05 8.37
C ALA A 125 -3.26 -7.48 8.66
N VAL A 126 -3.98 -7.65 9.78
CA VAL A 126 -4.63 -8.92 10.13
C VAL A 126 -6.00 -9.07 9.46
N ALA A 127 -6.81 -8.01 9.42
CA ALA A 127 -8.16 -8.05 8.87
C ALA A 127 -8.18 -8.33 7.37
N VAL A 128 -7.25 -7.74 6.59
CA VAL A 128 -7.20 -7.92 5.12
C VAL A 128 -7.10 -9.40 4.73
N PRO A 129 -6.12 -10.19 5.19
CA PRO A 129 -6.05 -11.61 4.88
C PRO A 129 -7.27 -12.40 5.38
N LEU A 130 -7.77 -12.10 6.58
CA LEU A 130 -8.87 -12.84 7.22
C LEU A 130 -10.21 -12.64 6.50
N LEU A 131 -10.51 -11.41 6.08
CA LEU A 131 -11.78 -11.06 5.45
C LEU A 131 -11.77 -11.36 3.95
N MET A 132 -10.63 -11.18 3.29
CA MET A 132 -10.54 -11.25 1.83
C MET A 132 -10.01 -12.59 1.30
N GLY A 133 -9.49 -13.46 2.17
CA GLY A 133 -9.12 -14.84 1.83
C GLY A 133 -10.34 -15.76 1.75
N HIS A 134 -10.47 -16.53 0.67
CA HIS A 134 -11.65 -17.38 0.43
C HIS A 134 -11.65 -18.68 1.22
N THR A 135 -10.47 -19.18 1.61
CA THR A 135 -10.33 -20.43 2.37
C THR A 135 -9.43 -20.24 3.58
N LEU A 136 -9.59 -21.05 4.63
CA LEU A 136 -8.72 -21.01 5.81
C LEU A 136 -7.24 -21.14 5.45
N ARG A 137 -6.93 -22.02 4.49
CA ARG A 137 -5.57 -22.18 3.97
C ARG A 137 -5.04 -20.90 3.33
N GLN A 138 -5.84 -20.23 2.49
CA GLN A 138 -5.44 -18.94 1.90
C GLN A 138 -5.24 -17.88 2.97
N ARG A 139 -6.16 -17.77 3.95
CA ARG A 139 -6.04 -16.81 5.06
C ARG A 139 -4.73 -17.01 5.83
N ALA A 140 -4.43 -18.25 6.22
CA ALA A 140 -3.21 -18.58 6.96
C ALA A 140 -1.93 -18.27 6.18
N TRP A 141 -1.86 -18.67 4.90
CA TRP A 141 -0.70 -18.37 4.06
C TRP A 141 -0.55 -16.88 3.75
N SER A 142 -1.66 -16.16 3.57
CA SER A 142 -1.65 -14.71 3.40
C SER A 142 -1.17 -13.99 4.65
N LEU A 143 -1.57 -14.43 5.85
CA LEU A 143 -1.04 -13.88 7.11
C LEU A 143 0.47 -14.12 7.23
N LEU A 144 0.92 -15.35 7.00
CA LEU A 144 2.35 -15.67 7.07
C LEU A 144 3.17 -14.87 6.06
N ALA A 145 2.69 -14.79 4.81
CA ALA A 145 3.34 -13.99 3.77
C ALA A 145 3.30 -12.50 4.09
N ALA A 146 2.21 -11.99 4.69
CA ALA A 146 2.12 -10.60 5.12
C ALA A 146 3.18 -10.26 6.17
N VAL A 147 3.42 -11.14 7.15
CA VAL A 147 4.51 -10.94 8.14
C VAL A 147 5.86 -10.79 7.45
N VAL A 148 6.17 -11.68 6.50
CA VAL A 148 7.42 -11.61 5.73
C VAL A 148 7.49 -10.30 4.94
N PHE A 149 6.42 -9.91 4.27
CA PHE A 149 6.38 -8.69 3.48
C PHE A 149 6.49 -7.43 4.34
N SER A 150 5.88 -7.41 5.52
CA SER A 150 6.02 -6.30 6.48
C SER A 150 7.46 -6.11 6.92
N LEU A 151 8.15 -7.21 7.27
CA LEU A 151 9.55 -7.17 7.67
C LEU A 151 10.46 -6.74 6.51
N LEU A 152 10.28 -7.31 5.32
CA LEU A 152 11.06 -6.94 4.14
C LEU A 152 10.86 -5.48 3.75
N ALA A 153 9.61 -5.01 3.69
CA ALA A 153 9.31 -3.61 3.38
C ALA A 153 9.88 -2.68 4.44
N TYR A 154 9.84 -3.05 5.73
CA TYR A 154 10.43 -2.26 6.80
C TYR A 154 11.96 -2.18 6.70
N LEU A 155 12.63 -3.28 6.40
CA LEU A 155 14.08 -3.31 6.20
C LEU A 155 14.50 -2.47 5.00
N VAL A 156 13.80 -2.59 3.87
CA VAL A 156 14.05 -1.76 2.68
C VAL A 156 13.82 -0.29 3.02
N PHE A 157 12.74 0.04 3.71
CA PHE A 157 12.43 1.40 4.13
C PHE A 157 13.53 2.00 5.03
N ILE A 158 13.99 1.24 6.03
CA ILE A 158 15.13 1.64 6.87
C ILE A 158 16.39 1.81 6.02
N GLN A 159 16.74 0.86 5.15
CA GLN A 159 17.94 0.99 4.33
C GLN A 159 17.88 2.20 3.40
N LEU A 160 16.72 2.51 2.83
CA LEU A 160 16.52 3.71 2.03
C LEU A 160 16.73 4.97 2.87
N ILE A 161 16.19 5.02 4.09
CA ILE A 161 16.42 6.14 5.02
C ILE A 161 17.89 6.26 5.38
N LEU A 162 18.54 5.17 5.78
CA LEU A 162 19.95 5.19 6.18
C LEU A 162 20.86 5.67 5.04
N THR A 163 20.64 5.18 3.81
CA THR A 163 21.45 5.57 2.64
C THR A 163 21.18 7.00 2.18
N THR A 164 19.98 7.54 2.39
CA THR A 164 19.63 8.91 1.98
C THR A 164 19.88 9.98 3.04
N VAL A 165 19.85 9.62 4.33
CA VAL A 165 19.99 10.57 5.45
C VAL A 165 21.40 10.57 6.06
N LEU A 166 22.12 9.43 6.04
CA LEU A 166 23.39 9.29 6.75
C LEU A 166 24.64 9.21 5.88
N GLY A 167 24.51 9.31 4.54
CA GLY A 167 25.61 9.50 3.58
C GLY A 167 26.96 8.90 3.97
#